data_AF-A0A059BKT9-F1
#
_entry.id   AF-A0A059BKT9-F1
#
_cell.length_a   1.000
_cell.length_b   1.000
_cell.length_c   1.000
_cell.angle_alpha   90.00
_cell.angle_beta   90.00
_cell.angle_gamma   90.00
#
_symmetry.space_group_name_H-M   'P 1'
#
loop_
_entity.id
_entity.type
_entity.pdbx_description
1 polymer ?
#
loop_
_entity_poly.entity_id
_entity_poly.type
_entity_poly.pdbx_seq_one_letter_code
_entity_poly.pdbx_strand_id
1 'polypeptide(L)'
;MERAMSLPLQPPTYGNLITILSIDGGGIRGLIPGTILAFLESELQKLDGEDARIADYFDVIAGTSTGGLVTAMLTSPDENNRPLFAAKDIKDFYLDNCPKIFPQD
;
A
#
# COMPACT_ATOMS: atom_id res chain seq x y z
N MET A 1 2.68 -14.41 33.84
CA MET A 1 2.68 -14.14 32.40
C MET A 1 1.51 -13.22 32.14
N GLU A 2 1.76 -11.91 32.09
CA GLU A 2 0.70 -10.92 31.83
C GLU A 2 0.11 -11.18 30.45
N ARG A 3 -1.20 -11.39 30.42
CA ARG A 3 -1.97 -11.48 29.19
C ARG A 3 -1.93 -10.09 28.60
N ALA A 4 -1.18 -9.90 27.51
CA ALA A 4 -1.21 -8.65 26.76
C ALA A 4 -2.68 -8.28 26.54
N MET A 5 -3.11 -7.13 27.09
CA MET A 5 -4.45 -6.61 26.85
C MET A 5 -4.60 -6.53 25.33
N SER A 6 -5.49 -7.34 24.76
CA SER A 6 -5.84 -7.22 23.36
C SER A 6 -6.41 -5.83 23.19
N LEU A 7 -5.63 -4.92 22.63
CA LEU A 7 -6.16 -3.64 22.18
C LEU A 7 -7.36 -3.97 21.28
N PRO A 8 -8.55 -3.39 21.52
CA PRO A 8 -9.67 -3.62 20.63
C PRO A 8 -9.22 -3.23 19.23
N LEU A 9 -9.34 -4.16 18.28
CA LEU A 9 -9.09 -3.86 16.87
C LEU A 9 -9.90 -2.62 16.52
N GLN A 10 -9.29 -1.68 15.80
CA GLN A 10 -10.03 -0.53 15.31
C GLN A 10 -11.26 -1.03 14.55
N PRO A 11 -12.44 -0.44 14.78
CA PRO A 11 -13.63 -0.82 14.03
C PRO A 11 -13.36 -0.60 12.53
N PRO A 12 -14.00 -1.39 11.65
CA PRO A 12 -13.86 -1.19 10.22
C PRO A 12 -14.11 0.25 9.82
N THR A 13 -13.28 0.76 8.91
CA THR A 13 -13.39 2.12 8.38
C THR A 13 -14.73 2.31 7.67
N TYR A 14 -15.24 1.26 7.02
CA TYR A 14 -16.55 1.24 6.36
C TYR A 14 -17.32 -0.06 6.60
N GLY A 15 -18.55 0.07 7.12
CA GLY A 15 -19.47 -1.06 7.30
C GLY A 15 -19.08 -2.02 8.43
N ASN A 16 -19.46 -3.29 8.30
CA ASN A 16 -19.25 -4.33 9.32
C ASN A 16 -18.18 -5.37 8.92
N LEU A 17 -17.41 -5.12 7.85
CA LEU A 17 -16.41 -6.04 7.32
C LEU A 17 -15.02 -5.44 7.46
N ILE A 18 -14.05 -6.24 7.92
CA ILE A 18 -12.64 -5.84 7.96
C ILE A 18 -12.01 -6.13 6.59
N THR A 19 -11.38 -5.13 5.99
CA THR A 19 -10.68 -5.26 4.70
C THR A 19 -9.16 -5.34 4.89
N ILE A 20 -8.54 -6.35 4.27
CA ILE A 20 -7.09 -6.61 4.42
C ILE A 20 -6.44 -6.71 3.04
N LEU A 21 -5.38 -5.93 2.83
CA LEU A 21 -4.48 -6.04 1.68
C LEU A 21 -3.14 -6.64 2.12
N SER A 22 -2.71 -7.71 1.46
CA SER A 22 -1.39 -8.33 1.69
C SER A 22 -0.57 -8.32 0.40
N ILE A 23 0.68 -7.86 0.48
CA ILE A 23 1.58 -7.70 -0.65
C ILE A 23 2.84 -8.54 -0.45
N ASP A 24 3.01 -9.54 -1.31
CA ASP A 24 4.16 -10.43 -1.26
C ASP A 24 5.48 -9.71 -1.64
N GLY A 25 6.58 -10.24 -1.13
CA GLY A 25 7.92 -9.85 -1.57
C GLY A 25 8.27 -10.43 -2.94
N GLY A 26 9.27 -9.84 -3.60
CA GLY A 26 9.71 -10.35 -4.90
C GLY A 26 10.90 -9.65 -5.54
N GLY A 27 11.61 -8.78 -4.80
CA GLY A 27 12.64 -7.93 -5.39
C GLY A 27 12.04 -7.03 -6.47
N ILE A 28 12.71 -6.92 -7.62
CA ILE A 28 12.23 -6.15 -8.78
C ILE A 28 10.82 -6.56 -9.26
N ARG A 29 10.37 -7.79 -8.95
CA ARG A 29 9.00 -8.24 -9.28
C ARG A 29 7.91 -7.51 -8.49
N GLY A 30 8.27 -6.64 -7.53
CA GLY A 30 7.34 -5.69 -6.90
C GLY A 30 6.58 -4.81 -7.91
N LEU A 31 7.08 -4.69 -9.15
CA LEU A 31 6.39 -4.05 -10.26
C LEU A 31 5.04 -4.72 -10.61
N ILE A 32 4.92 -6.04 -10.41
CA ILE A 32 3.70 -6.80 -10.70
C ILE A 32 2.57 -6.37 -9.76
N PRO A 33 2.68 -6.49 -8.41
CA PRO A 33 1.64 -5.99 -7.52
C PRO A 33 1.48 -4.47 -7.63
N GLY A 34 2.55 -3.70 -7.88
CA GLY A 34 2.43 -2.26 -8.12
C GLY A 34 1.52 -1.92 -9.30
N THR A 35 1.60 -2.68 -10.40
CA THR A 35 0.71 -2.50 -11.57
C THR A 35 -0.74 -2.84 -11.25
N ILE A 36 -0.98 -3.91 -10.48
CA ILE A 36 -2.33 -4.32 -10.06
C ILE A 36 -2.94 -3.27 -9.14
N LEU A 37 -2.16 -2.74 -8.18
CA LEU A 37 -2.61 -1.70 -7.25
C LEU A 37 -2.91 -0.39 -7.97
N ALA A 38 -2.09 0.00 -8.95
CA ALA A 38 -2.36 1.18 -9.78
C ALA A 38 -3.69 1.06 -10.53
N PHE A 39 -3.98 -0.12 -11.08
CA PHE A 39 -5.27 -0.37 -11.71
C PHE A 39 -6.42 -0.31 -10.69
N LEU A 40 -6.30 -1.00 -9.56
CA LEU A 40 -7.31 -1.01 -8.50
C LEU A 40 -7.63 0.41 -8.01
N GLU A 41 -6.60 1.21 -7.69
CA GLU A 41 -6.78 2.59 -7.26
C GLU A 41 -7.47 3.43 -8.33
N SER A 42 -7.14 3.22 -9.61
CA SER A 42 -7.81 3.94 -10.71
C SER A 42 -9.30 3.59 -10.85
N GLU A 43 -9.70 2.34 -10.56
CA GLU A 43 -11.11 1.95 -10.56
C GLU A 43 -11.85 2.57 -9.35
N LEU A 44 -11.21 2.60 -8.18
CA LEU A 44 -11.76 3.28 -7.00
C LEU A 44 -11.93 4.79 -7.24
N GLN A 45 -10.96 5.43 -7.89
CA GLN A 45 -11.02 6.84 -8.25
C GLN A 45 -12.15 7.18 -9.24
N LYS A 46 -12.49 6.25 -10.15
CA LYS A 46 -13.65 6.42 -11.04
C LYS A 46 -14.99 6.40 -10.28
N LEU A 47 -15.04 5.68 -9.15
CA LEU A 47 -16.25 5.54 -8.34
C LEU A 47 -16.39 6.68 -7.33
N ASP A 48 -15.31 7.02 -6.63
CA ASP A 48 -15.36 7.87 -5.44
C ASP A 48 -14.57 9.20 -5.58
N GLY A 49 -13.89 9.41 -6.70
CA GLY A 49 -13.18 10.65 -7.04
C GLY A 49 -11.65 10.53 -7.07
N GLU A 50 -10.98 11.50 -7.68
CA GLU A 50 -9.52 11.47 -7.95
C GLU A 50 -8.64 11.41 -6.69
N ASP A 51 -9.18 11.84 -5.54
CA ASP A 51 -8.48 11.84 -4.26
C ASP A 51 -8.51 10.48 -3.55
N ALA A 52 -9.30 9.52 -4.03
CA ALA A 52 -9.35 8.17 -3.49
C ALA A 52 -7.98 7.48 -3.56
N ARG A 53 -7.58 6.83 -2.47
CA ARG A 53 -6.31 6.08 -2.34
C ARG A 53 -6.57 4.70 -1.76
N ILE A 54 -5.67 3.74 -2.03
CA ILE A 54 -5.75 2.38 -1.46
C ILE A 54 -5.96 2.40 0.07
N ALA A 55 -5.27 3.30 0.79
CA ALA A 55 -5.36 3.40 2.24
C ALA A 55 -6.76 3.80 2.78
N ASP A 56 -7.64 4.34 1.94
CA ASP A 56 -9.00 4.73 2.37
C ASP A 56 -9.95 3.52 2.50
N TYR A 57 -9.61 2.40 1.84
CA TYR A 57 -10.48 1.24 1.69
C TYR A 57 -10.01 0.01 2.48
N PHE A 58 -8.76 -0.01 2.94
CA PHE A 58 -8.16 -1.14 3.63
C PHE A 58 -7.83 -0.80 5.07
N ASP A 59 -8.49 -1.48 6.00
CA ASP A 59 -8.23 -1.34 7.44
C ASP A 59 -6.82 -1.82 7.82
N VAL A 60 -6.31 -2.82 7.10
CA VAL A 60 -4.97 -3.37 7.28
C VAL A 60 -4.28 -3.52 5.95
N ILE A 61 -3.07 -2.97 5.85
CA ILE A 61 -2.17 -3.18 4.72
C ILE A 61 -0.87 -3.78 5.25
N ALA A 62 -0.53 -4.98 4.76
CA ALA A 62 0.67 -5.69 5.15
C ALA A 62 1.53 -6.00 3.92
N GLY A 63 2.84 -6.02 4.09
CA GLY A 63 3.75 -6.38 3.03
C GLY A 63 5.10 -6.87 3.54
N THR A 64 5.71 -7.80 2.82
CA THR A 64 7.04 -8.36 3.16
C THR A 64 8.07 -7.98 2.10
N SER A 65 9.29 -7.61 2.52
CA SER A 65 10.37 -7.20 1.61
C SER A 65 9.93 -6.04 0.70
N THR A 66 10.00 -6.18 -0.63
CA THR A 66 9.52 -5.18 -1.58
C THR A 66 8.02 -4.89 -1.44
N GLY A 67 7.22 -5.86 -1.02
CA GLY A 67 5.83 -5.62 -0.64
C GLY A 67 5.70 -4.69 0.57
N GLY A 68 6.62 -4.79 1.54
CA GLY A 68 6.66 -3.89 2.71
C GLY A 68 7.06 -2.46 2.34
N LEU A 69 7.98 -2.31 1.37
CA LEU A 69 8.31 -0.98 0.82
C LEU A 69 7.08 -0.36 0.13
N VAL A 70 6.34 -1.14 -0.67
CA VAL A 70 5.09 -0.69 -1.29
C VAL A 70 4.05 -0.31 -0.24
N THR A 71 3.87 -1.13 0.80
CA THR A 71 3.00 -0.81 1.94
C THR A 71 3.38 0.53 2.56
N ALA A 72 4.66 0.78 2.83
CA ALA A 72 5.12 2.03 3.42
C ALA A 72 4.82 3.24 2.50
N MET A 73 5.05 3.12 1.19
CA MET A 73 4.73 4.17 0.23
C MET A 73 3.24 4.53 0.23
N LEU A 74 2.36 3.52 0.29
CA LEU A 74 0.91 3.70 0.24
C LEU A 74 0.28 4.16 1.56
N THR A 75 1.01 4.14 2.67
CA THR A 75 0.45 4.41 4.01
C THR A 75 1.16 5.50 4.79
N SER A 76 2.37 5.90 4.39
CA SER A 76 3.08 7.00 5.04
C SER A 76 2.34 8.31 4.77
N PRO A 77 1.96 9.07 5.83
CA PRO A 77 1.23 10.31 5.65
C PRO A 77 2.13 11.45 5.16
N ASP A 78 1.58 12.31 4.31
CA ASP A 78 2.11 13.61 3.95
C ASP A 78 1.70 14.70 4.97
N GLU A 79 1.99 15.96 4.66
CA GLU A 79 1.64 17.12 5.50
C GLU A 79 0.12 17.33 5.68
N ASN A 80 -0.69 16.75 4.79
CA ASN A 80 -2.15 16.79 4.82
C ASN A 80 -2.76 15.51 5.40
N ASN A 81 -1.93 14.63 6.00
CA ASN A 81 -2.34 13.33 6.53
C ASN A 81 -2.99 12.41 5.48
N ARG A 82 -2.53 12.50 4.22
CA ARG A 82 -2.88 11.62 3.10
C ARG A 82 -1.69 10.75 2.71
N PRO A 83 -1.90 9.59 2.06
CA PRO A 83 -0.79 8.79 1.52
C PRO A 83 0.16 9.62 0.65
N LEU A 84 1.45 9.55 0.96
CA LEU A 84 2.51 10.28 0.25
C LEU A 84 2.62 9.87 -1.24
N PHE A 85 2.28 8.63 -1.55
CA PHE A 85 2.28 8.10 -2.91
C PHE A 85 0.89 7.59 -3.30
N ALA A 86 0.49 7.86 -4.54
CA ALA A 86 -0.60 7.15 -5.20
C ALA A 86 -0.08 5.79 -5.72
N ALA A 87 -0.97 4.81 -5.91
CA ALA A 87 -0.55 3.49 -6.36
C ALA A 87 0.14 3.49 -7.74
N LYS A 88 -0.21 4.43 -8.61
CA LYS A 88 0.47 4.62 -9.91
C LYS A 88 1.95 4.97 -9.77
N ASP A 89 2.33 5.67 -8.70
CA ASP A 89 3.70 6.16 -8.50
C ASP A 89 4.67 5.04 -8.12
N ILE A 90 4.16 3.89 -7.65
CA ILE A 90 4.97 2.71 -7.31
C ILE A 90 5.76 2.22 -8.52
N LYS A 91 5.12 2.22 -9.70
CA LYS A 91 5.75 1.77 -10.95
C LYS A 91 6.95 2.65 -11.28
N ASP A 92 6.74 3.96 -11.23
CA ASP A 92 7.77 4.95 -11.57
C ASP A 92 8.92 4.90 -10.56
N PHE A 93 8.61 4.75 -9.27
CA PHE A 93 9.62 4.51 -8.24
C PHE A 93 10.52 3.32 -8.58
N TYR A 94 9.95 2.17 -8.96
CA TYR A 94 10.76 1.00 -9.32
C TYR A 94 11.56 1.23 -10.59
N LEU A 95 11.01 1.86 -11.62
CA LEU A 95 11.75 2.14 -12.86
C LEU A 95 12.97 3.03 -12.61
N ASP A 96 12.81 4.06 -11.78
CA ASP A 96 13.87 5.05 -11.51
C ASP A 96 14.92 4.54 -10.51
N ASN A 97 14.51 3.72 -9.55
CA ASN A 97 15.37 3.31 -8.44
C ASN A 97 15.91 1.89 -8.57
N CYS A 98 15.31 0.99 -9.38
CA CYS A 98 15.81 -0.38 -9.53
C CYS A 98 17.28 -0.47 -9.92
N PRO A 99 17.82 0.32 -10.87
CA PRO A 99 19.24 0.24 -11.21
C PRO A 99 20.17 0.59 -10.04
N LYS A 100 19.71 1.42 -9.09
CA LYS A 100 20.46 1.82 -7.89
C LYS A 100 20.31 0.82 -6.75
N ILE A 101 19.12 0.23 -6.59
CA ILE A 101 18.80 -0.75 -5.56
C ILE A 101 19.38 -2.13 -5.91
N PHE A 102 19.37 -2.49 -7.20
CA PHE A 102 19.85 -3.76 -7.73
C PHE A 102 20.92 -3.54 -8.83
N PRO A 103 22.11 -2.99 -8.47
CA PRO A 103 23.20 -2.78 -9.43
C PRO A 103 23.62 -4.12 -10.07
N GLN A 104 24.06 -4.07 -11.33
CA GLN A 104 24.42 -5.25 -12.13
C GLN A 104 25.94 -5.47 -12.22
N ASP A 105 26.72 -4.80 -11.39
CA ASP A 105 28.19 -4.85 -11.37
C ASP A 105 28.74 -6.23 -10.95
#